data_AF-A0A1I3UFT3-F1
#
_entry.id   AF-A0A1I3UFT3-F1
#
_cell.length_a   1.000
_cell.length_b   1.000
_cell.length_c   1.000
_cell.angle_alpha   90.00
_cell.angle_beta   90.00
_cell.angle_gamma   90.00
#
_symmetry.space_group_name_H-M   'P 1'
#
loop_
_entity.id
_entity.type
_entity.pdbx_description
1 polymer ?
#
loop_
_entity_poly.entity_id
_entity_poly.type
_entity_poly.pdbx_seq_one_letter_code
_entity_poly.pdbx_strand_id
1 'polypeptide(L)' 'MLKSIASISVVAAVLSVSAPAAAQDSYPSKPITMIVPFAAGGSSDVIARLVGDEMGRVLGQRIVMENMGGAGGRRP' A
#
# COMPACT_ATOMS: atom_id res chain seq x y z
N MET A 1 -14.84 19.81 48.04
CA MET A 1 -15.66 19.99 46.81
C MET A 1 -14.85 20.49 45.62
N LEU A 2 -13.95 21.48 45.76
CA LEU A 2 -13.11 22.00 44.65
C LEU A 2 -12.24 20.96 43.92
N LYS A 3 -11.68 19.97 44.65
CA LYS A 3 -10.81 18.94 44.06
C LYS A 3 -11.53 17.96 43.12
N SER A 4 -12.84 17.72 43.31
CA SER A 4 -13.63 16.84 42.41
C SER A 4 -13.85 17.45 41.04
N ILE A 5 -14.02 18.78 40.97
CA ILE A 5 -14.26 19.49 39.70
C ILE A 5 -12.98 19.48 38.85
N ALA A 6 -11.83 19.64 39.49
CA ALA A 6 -10.53 19.52 38.82
C ALA A 6 -10.31 18.11 38.24
N SER A 7 -10.70 17.04 38.95
CA SER A 7 -10.58 15.67 38.46
C SER A 7 -11.45 15.41 37.21
N ILE A 8 -12.67 15.95 37.18
CA ILE A 8 -13.58 15.80 36.03
C ILE A 8 -13.04 16.53 34.80
N SER A 9 -12.45 17.72 34.98
CA SER A 9 -11.85 18.48 33.88
C SER A 9 -10.66 17.78 33.24
N VAL A 10 -9.87 17.02 34.01
CA VAL A 10 -8.73 16.26 33.47
C VAL A 10 -9.19 15.05 32.67
N VAL A 11 -10.24 14.35 33.12
CA VAL A 11 -10.78 13.18 32.39
C VAL A 11 -11.41 13.61 31.05
N ALA A 12 -12.10 14.75 31.02
CA ALA A 12 -12.66 15.29 29.78
C ALA A 12 -11.58 15.65 28.75
N ALA A 13 -10.43 16.17 29.19
CA ALA A 13 -9.32 16.51 28.29
C ALA A 13 -8.64 15.28 27.67
N VAL A 14 -8.62 14.13 28.37
CA VAL A 14 -8.04 12.87 27.87
C VAL A 14 -8.93 12.22 26.80
N LEU A 15 -10.26 12.37 26.91
CA LEU A 15 -11.22 11.85 25.94
C LEU A 15 -11.20 12.64 24.61
N SER A 16 -10.77 13.91 24.63
CA SER A 16 -10.68 14.76 23.43
C SER A 16 -9.52 14.41 22.50
N VAL A 17 -8.57 13.57 22.95
CA VAL A 17 -7.36 13.20 22.18
C VAL A 17 -7.56 11.90 21.38
N SER A 18 -8.77 11.36 21.30
CA SER A 18 -9.09 10.29 20.35
C SER A 18 -9.27 10.84 18.93
N ALA A 19 -8.21 11.37 18.32
CA ALA A 19 -8.20 11.60 16.88
C ALA A 19 -8.33 10.24 16.18
N PRO A 20 -9.15 10.13 15.13
CA PRO A 20 -9.23 8.89 14.35
C PRO A 20 -7.83 8.57 13.83
N ALA A 21 -7.32 7.41 14.22
CA ALA A 21 -6.07 6.91 13.67
C ALA A 21 -6.28 6.75 12.15
N ALA A 22 -5.53 7.51 11.35
CA ALA A 22 -5.47 7.33 9.90
C ALA A 22 -4.75 6.01 9.61
N ALA A 23 -5.51 4.92 9.66
CA ALA A 23 -5.03 3.57 9.44
C ALA A 23 -4.76 3.35 7.95
N GLN A 24 -3.57 3.75 7.50
CA GLN A 24 -3.03 3.66 6.14
C GLN A 24 -3.86 4.35 5.04
N ASP A 25 -3.18 5.08 4.17
CA ASP A 25 -3.79 5.62 2.95
C ASP A 25 -4.40 4.49 2.11
N SER A 26 -5.47 4.78 1.39
CA SER A 26 -6.13 3.80 0.50
C SER A 26 -5.10 3.16 -0.42
N TYR A 27 -5.09 1.83 -0.47
CA TYR A 27 -4.21 1.11 -1.37
C TYR A 27 -4.62 1.37 -2.83
N PRO A 28 -3.68 1.65 -3.74
CA PRO A 28 -2.23 1.70 -3.54
C PRO A 28 -1.75 3.14 -3.26
N SER A 29 -0.94 3.31 -2.22
CA SER A 29 -0.34 4.60 -1.86
C SER A 29 1.00 4.87 -2.56
N LYS A 30 1.52 3.88 -3.31
CA LYS A 30 2.80 3.92 -4.01
C LYS A 30 2.74 3.06 -5.29
N PRO A 31 3.64 3.29 -6.26
CA PRO A 31 3.75 2.44 -7.44
C PRO A 31 3.90 0.96 -7.07
N ILE A 32 3.25 0.09 -7.83
CA ILE A 32 3.29 -1.37 -7.62
C ILE A 32 4.35 -1.95 -8.53
N THR A 33 5.30 -2.70 -7.97
CA THR A 33 6.26 -3.48 -8.76
C THR A 33 5.69 -4.86 -9.08
N MET A 34 5.48 -5.15 -10.35
CA MET A 34 5.08 -6.46 -10.85
C MET A 34 6.31 -7.23 -11.29
N ILE A 35 6.58 -8.34 -10.59
CA ILE A 35 7.73 -9.21 -10.88
C ILE A 35 7.32 -10.22 -11.95
N VAL A 36 8.05 -10.23 -13.05
CA VAL A 36 7.91 -11.23 -14.12
C VAL A 36 9.11 -12.18 -14.01
N PRO A 37 8.91 -13.46 -13.63
CA PRO A 37 10.00 -14.40 -13.36
C PRO A 37 10.61 -15.01 -14.64
N PHE A 38 10.65 -14.23 -15.71
CA PHE A 38 11.10 -14.63 -17.04
C PHE A 38 11.93 -13.50 -17.66
N ALA A 39 12.66 -13.83 -18.74
CA ALA A 39 13.35 -12.82 -19.51
C ALA A 39 12.37 -11.82 -20.14
N ALA A 40 12.81 -10.56 -20.24
CA ALA A 40 12.04 -9.52 -20.93
C ALA A 40 11.76 -9.92 -22.38
N GLY A 41 10.56 -9.58 -22.89
CA GLY A 41 10.16 -9.91 -24.26
C GLY A 41 9.62 -11.33 -24.47
N GLY A 42 9.59 -12.19 -23.44
CA GLY A 42 8.84 -13.45 -23.49
C GLY A 42 7.32 -13.24 -23.48
N SER A 43 6.54 -14.28 -23.83
CA SER A 43 5.07 -14.21 -23.80
C SER A 43 4.52 -13.77 -22.44
N SER A 44 5.17 -14.20 -21.34
CA SER A 44 4.84 -13.77 -19.98
C SER A 44 5.05 -12.27 -19.73
N ASP A 45 6.11 -11.66 -20.27
CA ASP A 45 6.36 -10.20 -20.12
C ASP A 45 5.36 -9.38 -20.95
N VAL A 46 4.99 -9.85 -22.14
CA VAL A 46 3.98 -9.20 -22.98
C VAL A 46 2.61 -9.19 -22.30
N ILE A 47 2.19 -10.34 -21.75
CA ILE A 47 0.92 -10.45 -21.01
C ILE A 47 0.97 -9.59 -19.74
N ALA A 48 2.08 -9.63 -18.99
CA ALA A 48 2.25 -8.83 -17.78
C ALA A 48 2.13 -7.32 -18.06
N ARG A 49 2.71 -6.83 -19.16
CA ARG A 49 2.56 -5.43 -19.61
C ARG A 49 1.13 -5.07 -19.92
N LEU A 50 0.42 -5.92 -20.67
CA LEU A 50 -0.98 -5.69 -21.01
C LEU A 50 -1.87 -5.61 -19.75
N VAL A 51 -1.67 -6.55 -18.82
CA VAL A 51 -2.41 -6.58 -17.56
C VAL A 51 -2.04 -5.40 -16.66
N GLY A 52 -0.75 -5.06 -16.57
CA GLY A 52 -0.26 -3.95 -15.76
C GLY A 52 -0.76 -2.59 -16.23
N ASP A 53 -0.89 -2.37 -17.54
CA ASP A 53 -1.44 -1.12 -18.08
C ASP A 53 -2.91 -0.94 -17.66
N GLU A 54 -3.73 -1.99 -17.74
CA GLU A 54 -5.13 -1.93 -17.33
C GLU A 54 -5.27 -1.82 -15.81
N MET A 55 -4.47 -2.57 -15.05
CA MET A 55 -4.40 -2.44 -13.59
C MET A 55 -4.02 -1.01 -13.18
N GLY A 56 -3.07 -0.38 -13.88
CA GLY A 56 -2.66 0.99 -13.59
C GLY A 56 -3.77 2.01 -13.82
N ARG A 57 -4.64 1.78 -14.83
CA ARG A 57 -5.84 2.60 -15.08
C ARG A 57 -6.88 2.44 -13.98
N VAL A 58 -7.14 1.21 -13.54
CA VAL A 58 -8.14 0.92 -12.49
C VAL A 58 -7.68 1.40 -11.12
N LEU A 59 -6.40 1.19 -10.80
CA LEU A 59 -5.83 1.51 -9.48
C LEU A 59 -5.33 2.96 -9.37
N GLY A 60 -5.26 3.69 -10.48
CA GLY A 60 -4.75 5.07 -10.51
C GLY A 60 -3.27 5.19 -10.15
N GLN A 61 -2.53 4.10 -10.20
CA GLN A 61 -1.13 4.01 -9.76
C GLN A 61 -0.29 3.33 -10.83
N ARG A 62 0.98 3.74 -10.94
CA ARG A 62 1.90 3.17 -11.92
C ARG A 62 2.26 1.74 -11.55
N ILE A 63 2.15 0.83 -12.50
CA ILE A 63 2.72 -0.52 -12.41
C ILE A 63 4.13 -0.50 -13.03
N VAL A 64 5.13 -0.93 -12.27
CA VAL A 64 6.53 -1.04 -12.70
C VAL A 64 6.85 -2.50 -12.97
N MET A 65 7.25 -2.85 -14.18
CA MET A 65 7.61 -4.21 -14.56
C MET A 65 9.07 -4.49 -14.23
N GLU A 66 9.33 -5.49 -13.40
CA GLU A 66 10.68 -5.97 -13.09
C GLU A 66 10.84 -7.40 -13.56
N ASN A 67 11.63 -7.59 -14.61
CA ASN A 67 11.93 -8.91 -15.16
C ASN A 67 13.11 -9.52 -14.39
N MET A 68 12.82 -10.53 -13.56
CA MET A 68 13.86 -11.31 -12.90
C MET A 68 14.11 -12.60 -13.68
N GLY A 69 15.10 -12.55 -14.58
CA GLY A 69 15.58 -13.72 -15.29
C GLY A 69 16.40 -14.64 -14.38
N GLY A 70 15.74 -15.56 -13.68
CA GLY A 70 16.41 -16.53 -12.81
C GLY A 70 15.47 -17.68 -12.44
N ALA A 71 15.81 -18.90 -12.89
CA ALA A 71 15.28 -20.18 -12.40
C ALA A 71 13.74 -20.31 -12.27
N GLY A 72 12.95 -19.69 -13.13
CA GLY A 72 11.49 -19.85 -13.14
C GLY A 72 10.79 -19.34 -11.87
N GLY A 73 11.29 -18.24 -11.27
CA GLY A 73 10.63 -17.57 -10.14
C GLY A 73 11.04 -18.07 -8.76
N ARG A 74 12.07 -18.90 -8.67
CA ARG A 74 12.66 -19.29 -7.38
C ARG A 74 13.71 -18.26 -6.96
N ARG A 75 13.59 -17.75 -5.74
CA ARG A 75 14.66 -16.96 -5.09
C ARG A 75 15.93 -17.84 -5.00
N PRO A 76 17.14 -17.28 -5.16
CA PRO A 76 18.35 -18.01 -4.81
C PRO A 76 18.31 -18.49 -3.36
#